data_AF-A0A1C6IKM3-F1
#
_entry.id   AF-A0A1C6IKM3-F1
#
_cell.length_a   1.000
_cell.length_b   1.000
_cell.length_c   1.000
_cell.angle_alpha   90.00
_cell.angle_beta   90.00
_cell.angle_gamma   90.00
#
_symmetry.space_group_name_H-M   'P 1'
#
loop_
_entity.id
_entity.type
_entity.pdbx_description
1 polymer ?
#
loop_
_entity_poly.entity_id
_entity_poly.type
_entity_poly.pdbx_seq_one_letter_code
_entity_poly.pdbx_strand_id
1 'polypeptide(L)'
;MKKKFKALSLVLLSLLIFGLVGCGSNNNTTNNANNTTNNTDKKNPPTNQEYYDYLTERYNHYFNDNTLDTTYDIYVDDFTYDNTYDEFITAYNGSYDQLKNNLEAFKNDLKNNVVKGNDEVDKYNEEVITAADKAIIAVDDYTGTFVEKTKDYATLSKDEVVKGLRSLTLDAHNARLDLKNMIDNAKDKLGIK
;
A
#
# COMPACT_ATOMS: atom_id res chain seq x y z
N MET A 1 42.81 8.76 -15.09
CA MET A 1 42.28 10.14 -15.14
C MET A 1 41.61 10.40 -16.48
N LYS A 2 40.28 10.59 -16.52
CA LYS A 2 39.59 11.58 -17.38
C LYS A 2 38.27 11.92 -16.67
N LYS A 3 38.23 13.10 -16.05
CA LYS A 3 37.05 13.70 -15.41
C LYS A 3 36.12 14.26 -16.49
N LYS A 4 34.82 14.10 -16.34
CA LYS A 4 33.82 15.06 -16.84
C LYS A 4 32.70 15.22 -15.81
N PHE A 5 32.71 16.36 -15.14
CA PHE A 5 31.61 16.92 -14.37
C PHE A 5 30.65 17.67 -15.31
N LYS A 6 29.37 17.74 -14.90
CA LYS A 6 28.34 18.80 -15.09
C LYS A 6 26.97 18.12 -15.20
N ALA A 7 25.87 18.53 -14.59
CA ALA A 7 25.58 19.58 -13.61
C ALA A 7 24.17 19.28 -13.04
N LEU A 8 23.90 19.71 -11.80
CA LEU A 8 22.58 19.75 -11.18
C LEU A 8 21.55 20.50 -12.05
N SER A 9 20.30 20.03 -12.06
CA SER A 9 19.14 20.90 -12.25
C SER A 9 18.01 20.44 -11.32
N LEU A 10 17.79 21.26 -10.29
CA LEU A 10 16.68 21.22 -9.36
C LEU A 10 15.61 22.16 -9.93
N VAL A 11 14.40 21.67 -10.21
CA VAL A 11 13.26 22.54 -10.53
C VAL A 11 12.10 22.14 -9.63
N LEU A 12 11.89 22.93 -8.57
CA LEU A 12 10.62 23.02 -7.87
C LEU A 12 9.61 23.69 -8.80
N LEU A 13 8.42 23.10 -8.95
CA LEU A 13 7.27 23.77 -9.54
C LEU A 13 6.19 23.92 -8.47
N SER A 14 6.19 25.07 -7.81
CA SER A 14 5.09 25.56 -6.99
C SER A 14 4.03 26.18 -7.91
N LEU A 15 2.83 25.58 -7.96
CA LEU A 15 1.65 26.21 -8.53
C LEU A 15 0.85 26.86 -7.40
N LEU A 16 1.07 28.17 -7.22
CA LEU A 16 0.16 29.06 -6.51
C LEU A 16 -1.03 29.36 -7.42
N ILE A 17 -2.23 28.96 -7.00
CA ILE A 17 -3.48 29.46 -7.59
C ILE A 17 -3.99 30.57 -6.66
N PHE A 18 -3.88 31.82 -7.12
CA PHE A 18 -4.62 32.96 -6.59
C PHE A 18 -5.73 33.35 -7.58
N GLY A 19 -6.92 33.60 -7.03
CA GLY A 19 -8.09 34.20 -7.67
C GLY A 19 -9.36 33.63 -7.06
N LEU A 20 -10.36 34.38 -6.57
CA LEU A 20 -10.73 35.77 -6.77
C LEU A 20 -11.52 36.25 -5.54
N VAL A 21 -11.13 37.41 -4.99
CA VAL A 21 -11.95 38.22 -4.08
C VAL A 21 -12.99 38.98 -4.90
N GLY A 22 -14.26 38.64 -4.69
CA GLY A 22 -15.40 39.42 -5.18
C GLY A 22 -15.74 40.56 -4.22
N CYS A 23 -15.47 41.79 -4.65
CA CYS A 23 -15.90 43.02 -4.00
C CYS A 23 -17.41 43.25 -4.19
N GLY A 24 -18.13 43.45 -3.08
CA GLY A 24 -19.45 44.08 -3.03
C GLY A 24 -19.50 44.99 -1.79
N SER A 25 -19.60 46.31 -2.01
CA SER A 25 -19.76 47.39 -1.02
C SER A 25 -21.26 47.57 -0.70
N ASN A 26 -21.80 48.00 0.45
CA ASN A 26 -21.29 48.58 1.70
C ASN A 26 -22.42 48.56 2.77
N ASN A 27 -22.04 48.67 4.07
CA ASN A 27 -22.81 49.03 5.28
C ASN A 27 -23.76 47.99 5.94
N ASN A 28 -23.32 47.35 7.02
CA ASN A 28 -23.56 47.84 8.40
C ASN A 28 -22.71 47.02 9.41
N THR A 29 -22.01 47.73 10.29
CA THR A 29 -21.17 47.13 11.35
C THR A 29 -22.04 46.42 12.38
N THR A 30 -21.91 45.10 12.49
CA THR A 30 -22.04 44.38 13.77
C THR A 30 -21.07 43.21 13.74
N ASN A 31 -20.06 43.28 14.61
CA ASN A 31 -19.17 42.17 14.90
C ASN A 31 -20.02 41.02 15.45
N ASN A 32 -20.23 39.98 14.64
CA ASN A 32 -20.53 38.68 15.16
C ASN A 32 -19.58 37.69 14.49
N ALA A 33 -18.88 36.95 15.33
CA ALA A 33 -17.83 36.02 14.95
C ALA A 33 -18.30 35.15 13.77
N ASN A 34 -17.48 35.12 12.73
CA ASN A 34 -17.69 34.26 11.58
C ASN A 34 -17.84 32.84 12.13
N ASN A 35 -19.07 32.34 12.06
CA ASN A 35 -19.38 30.95 12.21
C ASN A 35 -18.67 30.30 11.02
N THR A 36 -17.46 29.79 11.26
CA THR A 36 -16.89 28.76 10.40
C THR A 36 -17.90 27.62 10.49
N THR A 37 -18.86 27.60 9.56
CA THR A 37 -19.56 26.37 9.23
C THR A 37 -18.47 25.41 8.79
N ASN A 38 -17.95 24.66 9.74
CA ASN A 38 -17.45 23.32 9.52
C ASN A 38 -18.63 22.60 8.86
N ASN A 39 -18.74 22.71 7.55
CA ASN A 39 -19.58 21.82 6.79
C ASN A 39 -18.82 20.49 6.83
N THR A 40 -18.88 19.82 7.99
CA THR A 40 -18.81 18.38 8.05
C THR A 40 -20.04 17.93 7.30
N ASP A 41 -19.99 17.95 5.97
CA ASP A 41 -20.90 17.19 5.15
C ASP A 41 -20.76 15.78 5.69
N LYS A 42 -21.73 15.37 6.51
CA LYS A 42 -21.73 14.10 7.20
C LYS A 42 -21.89 13.08 6.08
N LYS A 43 -20.78 12.64 5.51
CA LYS A 43 -20.76 11.67 4.43
C LYS A 43 -21.51 10.46 4.97
N ASN A 44 -22.58 10.07 4.28
CA ASN A 44 -23.38 8.93 4.71
C ASN A 44 -22.48 7.68 4.72
N PRO A 45 -22.74 6.71 5.62
CA PRO A 45 -22.07 5.41 5.56
C PRO A 45 -22.27 4.80 4.16
N PRO A 46 -21.24 4.17 3.57
CA PRO A 46 -21.37 3.59 2.24
C PRO A 46 -22.33 2.39 2.26
N THR A 47 -23.02 2.18 1.15
CA THR A 47 -23.67 0.91 0.84
C THR A 47 -22.62 -0.18 0.63
N ASN A 48 -23.05 -1.44 0.66
CA ASN A 48 -22.18 -2.59 0.40
C ASN A 48 -21.50 -2.50 -0.98
N GLN A 49 -22.26 -2.07 -2.00
CA GLN A 49 -21.74 -1.88 -3.36
C GLN A 49 -20.70 -0.76 -3.43
N GLU A 50 -20.98 0.40 -2.86
CA GLU A 50 -20.03 1.52 -2.83
C GLU A 50 -18.75 1.16 -2.09
N TYR A 51 -18.85 0.40 -0.99
CA TYR A 51 -17.68 -0.08 -0.27
C TYR A 51 -16.89 -1.11 -1.08
N TYR A 52 -17.54 -2.06 -1.75
CA TYR A 52 -16.88 -3.03 -2.62
C TYR A 52 -16.08 -2.35 -3.75
N ASP A 53 -16.70 -1.38 -4.42
CA ASP A 53 -16.06 -0.65 -5.52
C ASP A 53 -14.86 0.14 -5.02
N TYR A 54 -15.02 0.84 -3.90
CA TYR A 54 -13.93 1.56 -3.23
C TYR A 54 -12.80 0.61 -2.80
N LEU A 55 -13.12 -0.49 -2.12
CA LEU A 55 -12.15 -1.46 -1.64
C LEU A 55 -11.33 -2.05 -2.80
N THR A 56 -12.00 -2.41 -3.90
CA THR A 56 -11.36 -2.96 -5.10
C THR A 56 -10.46 -1.94 -5.78
N GLU A 57 -10.93 -0.69 -5.94
CA GLU A 57 -10.13 0.41 -6.49
C GLU A 57 -8.86 0.63 -5.66
N ARG A 58 -8.99 0.69 -4.33
CA ARG A 58 -7.86 0.94 -3.43
C ARG A 58 -6.89 -0.22 -3.38
N TYR A 59 -7.38 -1.45 -3.35
CA TYR A 59 -6.49 -2.60 -3.43
C TYR A 59 -5.66 -2.57 -4.72
N ASN A 60 -6.29 -2.33 -5.87
CA ASN A 60 -5.57 -2.23 -7.14
C ASN A 60 -4.58 -1.05 -7.16
N HIS A 61 -4.96 0.10 -6.59
CA HIS A 61 -4.07 1.26 -6.49
C HIS A 61 -2.76 0.94 -5.77
N TYR A 62 -2.80 0.13 -4.70
CA TYR A 62 -1.62 -0.22 -3.91
C TYR A 62 -0.88 -1.49 -4.39
N PHE A 63 -1.54 -2.40 -5.11
CA PHE A 63 -1.01 -3.75 -5.33
C PHE A 63 -1.02 -4.27 -6.78
N ASN A 64 -1.60 -3.55 -7.77
CA ASN A 64 -1.79 -4.06 -9.13
C ASN A 64 -0.49 -4.42 -9.88
N ASP A 65 0.64 -3.79 -9.52
CA ASP A 65 1.96 -4.04 -10.13
C ASP A 65 3.00 -4.47 -9.08
N ASN A 66 2.60 -5.35 -8.15
CA ASN A 66 3.52 -5.85 -7.15
C ASN A 66 4.61 -6.71 -7.79
N THR A 67 5.87 -6.32 -7.61
CA THR A 67 7.01 -7.07 -8.14
C THR A 67 7.13 -8.47 -7.57
N LEU A 68 6.60 -8.70 -6.35
CA LEU A 68 6.53 -10.02 -5.71
C LEU A 68 5.46 -10.95 -6.32
N ASP A 69 4.64 -10.45 -7.24
CA ASP A 69 3.66 -11.21 -8.04
C ASP A 69 4.04 -11.29 -9.53
N THR A 70 5.21 -10.74 -9.88
CA THR A 70 5.68 -10.64 -11.27
C THR A 70 7.16 -11.00 -11.35
N THR A 71 8.05 -10.00 -11.42
CA THR A 71 9.50 -10.19 -11.60
C THR A 71 10.15 -11.05 -10.53
N TYR A 72 9.66 -10.97 -9.30
CA TYR A 72 10.19 -11.63 -8.12
C TYR A 72 9.18 -12.60 -7.50
N ASP A 73 8.24 -13.12 -8.29
CA ASP A 73 7.36 -14.19 -7.84
C ASP A 73 8.14 -15.50 -7.75
N ILE A 74 8.84 -15.67 -6.62
CA ILE A 74 9.63 -16.87 -6.39
C ILE A 74 8.77 -18.11 -6.19
N TYR A 75 7.43 -18.02 -6.11
CA TYR A 75 6.55 -19.17 -5.84
C TYR A 75 6.04 -19.84 -7.12
N VAL A 76 6.26 -19.25 -8.30
CA VAL A 76 6.01 -19.95 -9.57
C VAL A 76 6.98 -21.13 -9.75
N ASP A 77 6.51 -22.14 -10.47
CA ASP A 77 7.35 -23.27 -10.87
C ASP A 77 8.52 -22.77 -11.74
N ASP A 78 9.67 -23.41 -11.58
CA ASP A 78 10.90 -23.12 -12.34
C ASP A 78 11.42 -21.67 -12.26
N PHE A 79 11.06 -20.92 -11.21
CA PHE A 79 11.60 -19.58 -10.98
C PHE A 79 13.14 -19.59 -10.95
N THR A 80 13.73 -18.65 -11.69
CA THR A 80 15.17 -18.34 -11.63
C THR A 80 15.39 -16.85 -11.83
N TYR A 81 16.58 -16.36 -11.50
CA TYR A 81 16.95 -14.95 -11.66
C TYR A 81 18.22 -14.84 -12.52
N ASP A 82 18.24 -13.89 -13.47
CA ASP A 82 19.36 -13.75 -14.41
C ASP A 82 20.54 -12.93 -13.85
N ASN A 83 20.26 -12.00 -12.94
CA ASN A 83 21.23 -11.08 -12.37
C ASN A 83 22.23 -11.76 -11.41
N THR A 84 23.21 -10.99 -10.93
CA THR A 84 24.07 -11.45 -9.84
C THR A 84 23.26 -11.70 -8.56
N TYR A 85 23.80 -12.51 -7.65
CA TYR A 85 23.18 -12.75 -6.34
C TYR A 85 22.91 -11.44 -5.60
N ASP A 86 23.88 -10.53 -5.53
CA ASP A 86 23.76 -9.27 -4.79
C ASP A 86 22.66 -8.37 -5.37
N GLU A 87 22.58 -8.26 -6.70
CA GLU A 87 21.53 -7.49 -7.38
C GLU A 87 20.14 -8.09 -7.13
N PHE A 88 20.01 -9.42 -7.24
CA PHE A 88 18.76 -10.11 -7.00
C PHE A 88 18.29 -9.93 -5.56
N ILE A 89 19.14 -10.23 -4.57
CA ILE A 89 18.79 -10.13 -3.16
C ILE A 89 18.46 -8.70 -2.74
N THR A 90 19.20 -7.72 -3.24
CA THR A 90 18.92 -6.30 -2.97
C THR A 90 17.55 -5.91 -3.48
N ALA A 91 17.21 -6.26 -4.72
CA ALA A 91 15.93 -5.89 -5.31
C ALA A 91 14.75 -6.70 -4.75
N TYR A 92 14.98 -7.99 -4.44
CA TYR A 92 14.01 -8.86 -3.78
C TYR A 92 13.62 -8.29 -2.40
N ASN A 93 14.61 -7.97 -1.57
CA ASN A 93 14.34 -7.41 -0.25
C ASN A 93 13.71 -6.02 -0.33
N GLY A 94 14.16 -5.17 -1.26
CA GLY A 94 13.53 -3.86 -1.50
C GLY A 94 12.05 -3.97 -1.91
N SER A 95 11.65 -5.06 -2.56
CA SER A 95 10.24 -5.31 -2.89
C SER A 95 9.38 -5.61 -1.65
N TYR A 96 9.94 -6.22 -0.62
CA TYR A 96 9.27 -6.39 0.68
C TYR A 96 9.15 -5.08 1.46
N ASP A 97 10.16 -4.21 1.41
CA ASP A 97 10.07 -2.86 1.99
C ASP A 97 8.95 -2.05 1.32
N GLN A 98 8.83 -2.13 0.00
CA GLN A 98 7.74 -1.51 -0.75
C GLN A 98 6.38 -2.12 -0.40
N LEU A 99 6.29 -3.46 -0.31
CA LEU A 99 5.07 -4.14 0.11
C LEU A 99 4.59 -3.64 1.48
N LYS A 100 5.49 -3.50 2.45
CA LYS A 100 5.15 -2.96 3.78
C LYS A 100 4.55 -1.56 3.68
N ASN A 101 5.23 -0.66 2.97
CA ASN A 101 4.74 0.72 2.80
C ASN A 101 3.35 0.75 2.16
N ASN A 102 3.10 -0.10 1.15
CA ASN A 102 1.79 -0.20 0.50
C ASN A 102 0.71 -0.76 1.43
N LEU A 103 1.02 -1.77 2.25
CA LEU A 103 0.11 -2.31 3.25
C LEU A 103 -0.26 -1.26 4.31
N GLU A 104 0.73 -0.49 4.80
CA GLU A 104 0.50 0.59 5.76
C GLU A 104 -0.37 1.70 5.16
N ALA A 105 -0.10 2.10 3.91
CA ALA A 105 -0.88 3.10 3.21
C ALA A 105 -2.31 2.62 2.95
N PHE A 106 -2.50 1.39 2.46
CA PHE A 106 -3.81 0.77 2.25
C PHE A 106 -4.62 0.72 3.55
N LYS A 107 -4.02 0.23 4.63
CA LYS A 107 -4.65 0.19 5.96
C LYS A 107 -5.10 1.58 6.41
N ASN A 108 -4.22 2.58 6.28
CA ASN A 108 -4.53 3.94 6.69
C ASN A 108 -5.62 4.58 5.82
N ASP A 109 -5.65 4.28 4.52
CA ASP A 109 -6.70 4.75 3.62
C ASP A 109 -8.07 4.20 4.05
N LEU A 110 -8.16 2.90 4.33
CA LEU A 110 -9.38 2.28 4.84
C LEU A 110 -9.83 2.88 6.19
N LYS A 111 -8.89 3.09 7.13
CA LYS A 111 -9.19 3.66 8.45
C LYS A 111 -9.73 5.09 8.37
N ASN A 112 -9.23 5.88 7.43
CA ASN A 112 -9.52 7.32 7.37
C ASN A 112 -10.70 7.67 6.47
N ASN A 113 -11.03 6.84 5.47
CA ASN A 113 -12.00 7.18 4.44
C ASN A 113 -13.30 6.35 4.49
N VAL A 114 -13.32 5.22 5.20
CA VAL A 114 -14.54 4.41 5.36
C VAL A 114 -15.35 4.93 6.55
N VAL A 115 -16.48 5.57 6.24
CA VAL A 115 -17.36 6.14 7.26
C VAL A 115 -18.18 5.05 7.95
N LYS A 116 -18.14 5.03 9.28
CA LYS A 116 -18.89 4.08 10.11
C LYS A 116 -20.40 4.30 10.04
N GLY A 117 -21.19 3.23 10.21
CA GLY A 117 -22.65 3.26 10.32
C GLY A 117 -23.39 2.28 9.42
N ASN A 118 -22.68 1.43 8.69
CA ASN A 118 -23.22 0.23 8.03
C ASN A 118 -22.54 -0.98 8.66
N ASP A 119 -23.27 -1.77 9.45
CA ASP A 119 -22.70 -2.86 10.27
C ASP A 119 -21.95 -3.91 9.44
N GLU A 120 -22.41 -4.22 8.23
CA GLU A 120 -21.79 -5.21 7.35
C GLU A 120 -20.47 -4.69 6.77
N VAL A 121 -20.48 -3.45 6.29
CA VAL A 121 -19.26 -2.76 5.82
C VAL A 121 -18.28 -2.55 6.97
N ASP A 122 -18.76 -2.12 8.13
CA ASP A 122 -17.91 -1.83 9.29
C ASP A 122 -17.20 -3.08 9.76
N LYS A 123 -17.93 -4.21 9.86
CA LYS A 123 -17.35 -5.51 10.18
C LYS A 123 -16.32 -5.93 9.14
N TYR A 124 -16.70 -5.90 7.86
CA TYR A 124 -15.81 -6.39 6.80
C TYR A 124 -14.56 -5.53 6.65
N ASN A 125 -14.67 -4.21 6.82
CA ASN A 125 -13.54 -3.30 6.80
C ASN A 125 -12.55 -3.56 7.94
N GLU A 126 -13.03 -3.85 9.15
CA GLU A 126 -12.14 -4.24 10.26
C GLU A 126 -11.44 -5.58 9.99
N GLU A 127 -12.13 -6.54 9.35
CA GLU A 127 -11.52 -7.82 8.95
C GLU A 127 -10.39 -7.59 7.93
N VAL A 128 -10.62 -6.74 6.91
CA VAL A 128 -9.59 -6.40 5.90
C VAL A 128 -8.41 -5.66 6.54
N ILE A 129 -8.65 -4.69 7.42
CA ILE A 129 -7.61 -3.99 8.17
C ILE A 129 -6.78 -4.98 9.00
N THR A 130 -7.44 -5.95 9.66
CA THR A 130 -6.77 -6.98 10.45
C THR A 130 -5.88 -7.88 9.58
N ALA A 131 -6.34 -8.24 8.38
CA ALA A 131 -5.52 -9.00 7.44
C ALA A 131 -4.30 -8.19 6.93
N ALA A 132 -4.48 -6.89 6.66
CA ALA A 132 -3.37 -6.01 6.32
C ALA A 132 -2.36 -5.90 7.48
N ASP A 133 -2.82 -5.77 8.73
CA ASP A 133 -1.95 -5.77 9.92
C ASP A 133 -1.17 -7.09 10.07
N LYS A 134 -1.80 -8.24 9.83
CA LYS A 134 -1.08 -9.54 9.83
C LYS A 134 0.00 -9.61 8.75
N ALA A 135 -0.30 -9.13 7.55
CA ALA A 135 0.68 -9.09 6.47
C ALA A 135 1.86 -8.16 6.80
N ILE A 136 1.61 -7.00 7.41
CA ILE A 136 2.67 -6.09 7.87
C ILE A 136 3.58 -6.78 8.88
N ILE A 137 3.01 -7.45 9.89
CA ILE A 137 3.77 -8.17 10.91
C ILE A 137 4.65 -9.25 10.28
N ALA A 138 4.10 -10.04 9.35
CA ALA A 138 4.86 -11.10 8.68
C ALA A 138 6.02 -10.54 7.83
N VAL A 139 5.83 -9.38 7.19
CA VAL A 139 6.91 -8.68 6.47
C VAL A 139 7.96 -8.14 7.45
N ASP A 140 7.56 -7.62 8.61
CA ASP A 140 8.47 -7.14 9.66
C ASP A 140 9.32 -8.27 10.26
N ASP A 141 8.71 -9.42 10.55
CA ASP A 141 9.42 -10.59 11.07
C ASP A 141 10.46 -11.12 10.05
N TYR A 142 10.09 -11.13 8.77
CA TYR A 142 10.99 -11.46 7.68
C TYR A 142 12.16 -10.46 7.59
N THR A 143 11.87 -9.18 7.39
CA THR A 143 12.87 -8.13 7.17
C THR A 143 13.82 -7.98 8.37
N GLY A 144 13.30 -8.12 9.59
CA GLY A 144 14.09 -8.09 10.82
C GLY A 144 15.09 -9.24 10.97
N THR A 145 14.88 -10.37 10.28
CA THR A 145 15.78 -11.54 10.34
C THR A 145 16.54 -11.80 9.04
N PHE A 146 16.29 -11.01 7.99
CA PHE A 146 16.79 -11.26 6.64
C PHE A 146 18.31 -11.37 6.59
N VAL A 147 19.03 -10.31 6.98
CA VAL A 147 20.49 -10.22 6.87
C VAL A 147 21.19 -11.41 7.53
N GLU A 148 20.74 -11.79 8.74
CA GLU A 148 21.35 -12.91 9.47
C GLU A 148 21.05 -14.25 8.81
N LYS A 149 19.81 -14.47 8.35
CA LYS A 149 19.39 -15.74 7.75
C LYS A 149 19.92 -15.94 6.33
N THR A 150 20.30 -14.87 5.63
CA THR A 150 20.81 -14.94 4.24
C THR A 150 22.31 -14.68 4.12
N LYS A 151 23.05 -14.53 5.23
CA LYS A 151 24.49 -14.17 5.20
C LYS A 151 25.38 -15.11 4.37
N ASP A 152 25.03 -16.40 4.31
CA ASP A 152 25.80 -17.43 3.61
C ASP A 152 25.24 -17.76 2.21
N TYR A 153 24.12 -17.15 1.82
CA TYR A 153 23.41 -17.49 0.58
C TYR A 153 24.21 -17.13 -0.68
N ALA A 154 25.15 -16.19 -0.59
CA ALA A 154 26.02 -15.81 -1.71
C ALA A 154 26.88 -16.98 -2.23
N THR A 155 27.07 -18.04 -1.43
CA THR A 155 27.87 -19.23 -1.79
C THR A 155 27.02 -20.38 -2.34
N LEU A 156 25.69 -20.25 -2.28
CA LEU A 156 24.74 -21.27 -2.70
C LEU A 156 24.48 -21.23 -4.21
N SER A 157 23.95 -22.34 -4.75
CA SER A 157 23.37 -22.34 -6.10
C SER A 157 22.10 -21.48 -6.15
N LYS A 158 21.72 -21.00 -7.34
CA LYS A 158 20.48 -20.20 -7.52
C LYS A 158 19.24 -20.92 -6.97
N ASP A 159 19.12 -22.22 -7.23
CA ASP A 159 18.00 -23.03 -6.74
C ASP A 159 17.95 -23.12 -5.22
N GLU A 160 19.10 -23.24 -4.56
CA GLU A 160 19.20 -23.26 -3.10
C GLU A 160 18.87 -21.90 -2.49
N VAL A 161 19.30 -20.80 -3.12
CA VAL A 161 18.89 -19.44 -2.74
C VAL A 161 17.38 -19.29 -2.81
N VAL A 162 16.76 -19.67 -3.93
CA VAL A 162 15.30 -19.58 -4.12
C VAL A 162 14.55 -20.44 -3.10
N LYS A 163 14.98 -21.68 -2.85
CA LYS A 163 14.38 -22.55 -1.82
C LYS A 163 14.49 -21.96 -0.41
N GLY A 164 15.65 -21.38 -0.09
CA GLY A 164 15.88 -20.68 1.17
C GLY A 164 14.94 -19.49 1.34
N LEU A 165 14.82 -18.64 0.31
CA LEU A 165 13.93 -17.48 0.30
C LEU A 165 12.45 -17.85 0.39
N ARG A 166 12.00 -18.91 -0.32
CA ARG A 166 10.63 -19.43 -0.20
C ARG A 166 10.32 -19.79 1.25
N SER A 167 11.24 -20.51 1.89
CA SER A 167 11.06 -20.92 3.29
C SER A 167 11.04 -19.72 4.24
N LEU A 168 11.91 -18.73 3.98
CA LEU A 168 12.06 -17.54 4.80
C LEU A 168 10.87 -16.56 4.67
N THR A 169 10.23 -16.51 3.50
CA THR A 169 9.16 -15.54 3.19
C THR A 169 7.77 -16.14 3.19
N LEU A 170 7.62 -17.43 3.51
CA LEU A 170 6.37 -18.17 3.40
C LEU A 170 5.22 -17.50 4.16
N ASP A 171 5.47 -17.05 5.39
CA ASP A 171 4.44 -16.43 6.21
C ASP A 171 3.97 -15.09 5.61
N ALA A 172 4.90 -14.28 5.10
CA ALA A 172 4.59 -13.03 4.43
C ALA A 172 3.85 -13.25 3.10
N HIS A 173 4.22 -14.28 2.35
CA HIS A 173 3.52 -14.68 1.13
C HIS A 173 2.09 -15.13 1.43
N ASN A 174 1.90 -16.04 2.39
CA ASN A 174 0.59 -16.55 2.78
C ASN A 174 -0.32 -15.43 3.30
N ALA A 175 0.20 -14.54 4.17
CA ALA A 175 -0.59 -13.41 4.68
C ALA A 175 -1.03 -12.45 3.56
N ARG A 176 -0.18 -12.26 2.53
CA ARG A 176 -0.53 -11.47 1.35
C ARG A 176 -1.61 -12.15 0.50
N LEU A 177 -1.52 -13.47 0.31
CA LEU A 177 -2.56 -14.24 -0.37
C LEU A 177 -3.88 -14.23 0.38
N ASP A 178 -3.85 -14.35 1.70
CA ASP A 178 -5.06 -14.25 2.55
C ASP A 178 -5.74 -12.89 2.36
N LEU A 179 -4.98 -11.79 2.39
CA LEU A 179 -5.50 -10.46 2.11
C LEU A 179 -6.12 -10.39 0.71
N LYS A 180 -5.40 -10.87 -0.32
CA LYS A 180 -5.92 -10.90 -1.70
C LYS A 180 -7.24 -11.68 -1.80
N ASN A 181 -7.29 -12.85 -1.19
CA ASN A 181 -8.48 -13.71 -1.19
C ASN A 181 -9.68 -13.03 -0.53
N MET A 182 -9.47 -12.18 0.49
CA MET A 182 -10.55 -11.36 1.02
C MET A 182 -11.08 -10.38 -0.03
N ILE A 183 -10.20 -9.67 -0.73
CA ILE A 183 -10.63 -8.71 -1.76
C ILE A 183 -11.37 -9.41 -2.90
N ASP A 184 -10.83 -10.54 -3.38
CA ASP A 184 -11.45 -11.33 -4.45
C ASP A 184 -12.86 -11.82 -4.06
N ASN A 185 -13.06 -12.19 -2.78
CA ASN A 185 -14.34 -12.69 -2.26
C ASN A 185 -15.23 -11.58 -1.65
N ALA A 186 -14.86 -10.30 -1.80
CA ALA A 186 -15.55 -9.20 -1.12
C ALA A 186 -17.03 -9.09 -1.52
N LYS A 187 -17.39 -9.38 -2.78
CA LYS A 187 -18.80 -9.39 -3.22
C LYS A 187 -19.66 -10.33 -2.40
N ASP A 188 -19.21 -11.57 -2.24
CA ASP A 188 -19.93 -12.61 -1.49
C ASP A 188 -20.00 -12.26 -0.01
N LYS A 189 -18.91 -11.72 0.55
CA LYS A 189 -18.83 -11.32 1.96
C LYS A 189 -19.73 -10.14 2.32
N LEU A 190 -19.99 -9.27 1.34
CA LEU A 190 -20.86 -8.10 1.46
C LEU A 190 -22.29 -8.37 0.95
N GLY A 191 -22.63 -9.62 0.64
CA GLY A 191 -23.99 -9.99 0.19
C GLY A 191 -24.44 -9.34 -1.13
N ILE A 192 -23.49 -8.94 -1.98
CA ILE A 192 -23.75 -8.30 -3.27
C ILE A 192 -24.14 -9.38 -4.29
N LYS A 193 -25.23 -9.14 -5.04
CA LYS A 193 -25.78 -10.07 -6.02
C LYS A 193 -25.36 -9.76 -7.45
#